data_AF-A0A2N6F157-F1
#
_entry.id   AF-A0A2N6F157-F1
#
_cell.length_a   1.000
_cell.length_b   1.000
_cell.length_c   1.000
_cell.angle_alpha   90.00
_cell.angle_beta   90.00
_cell.angle_gamma   90.00
#
_symmetry.space_group_name_H-M   'P 1'
#
loop_
_entity.id
_entity.type
_entity.pdbx_description
1 polymer ?
#
loop_
_entity_poly.entity_id
_entity_poly.type
_entity_poly.pdbx_seq_one_letter_code
_entity_poly.pdbx_strand_id
1 'polypeptide(L)'
;MNLSTGLRKFMLIILLAWISTGCYVPISRPGAGSRTFFPASPDEFTIGETSRIEILFKMGEPDRLSKDEKELAYVWVEEKGVFTLTGCDAHPIVEKTTAVFRFDEKGILESLDVFYDE
;
A
#
# COMPACT_ATOMS: atom_id res chain seq x y z
N MET A 1 21.84 -22.33 -49.69
CA MET A 1 20.72 -21.77 -48.90
C MET A 1 21.25 -21.33 -47.55
N ASN A 2 21.22 -20.03 -47.26
CA ASN A 2 21.87 -19.41 -46.10
C ASN A 2 21.14 -19.75 -44.79
N LEU A 3 21.58 -20.81 -44.12
CA LEU A 3 21.08 -21.25 -42.81
C LEU A 3 21.11 -20.11 -41.76
N SER A 4 22.08 -19.20 -41.89
CA SER A 4 22.24 -18.00 -41.07
C SER A 4 21.07 -17.01 -41.15
N THR A 5 20.47 -16.84 -42.34
CA THR A 5 19.39 -15.86 -42.52
C THR A 5 18.06 -16.35 -41.95
N GLY A 6 17.83 -17.67 -41.97
CA GLY A 6 16.65 -18.29 -41.38
C GLY A 6 16.65 -18.20 -39.85
N LEU A 7 17.78 -18.54 -39.22
CA LEU A 7 17.94 -18.48 -37.77
C LEU A 7 17.77 -17.05 -37.22
N ARG A 8 18.33 -16.06 -37.93
CA ARG A 8 18.22 -14.65 -37.56
C ARG A 8 16.78 -14.13 -37.61
N LYS A 9 16.00 -14.56 -38.60
CA LYS A 9 14.57 -14.24 -38.69
C LYS A 9 13.76 -14.91 -37.59
N PHE A 10 14.07 -16.18 -37.28
CA PHE A 10 13.37 -16.92 -36.21
C PHE A 10 13.63 -16.30 -34.83
N MET A 11 14.88 -15.92 -34.52
CA MET A 11 15.18 -15.20 -33.28
C MET A 11 14.48 -13.84 -33.19
N LEU A 12 14.39 -13.09 -34.29
CA LEU A 12 13.65 -11.83 -34.32
C LEU A 12 12.16 -12.04 -34.02
N ILE A 13 11.54 -13.09 -34.56
CA ILE A 13 10.13 -13.42 -34.29
C ILE A 13 9.93 -13.78 -32.81
N ILE A 14 10.83 -14.55 -32.20
CA ILE A 14 10.77 -14.87 -30.76
C ILE A 14 10.93 -13.60 -29.91
N LEU A 15 11.87 -12.73 -30.27
CA LEU A 15 12.08 -11.46 -29.58
C LEU A 15 10.84 -10.54 -29.70
N LEU A 16 10.26 -10.45 -30.90
CA LEU A 16 9.02 -9.70 -31.15
C LEU A 16 7.83 -10.31 -30.39
N ALA A 17 7.73 -11.64 -30.32
CA ALA A 17 6.71 -12.31 -29.52
C ALA A 17 6.86 -11.98 -28.03
N TRP A 18 8.09 -12.02 -27.51
CA TRP A 18 8.42 -11.64 -26.12
C TRP A 18 8.13 -10.16 -25.80
N ILE A 19 8.41 -9.25 -26.73
CA ILE A 19 8.09 -7.83 -26.57
C ILE A 19 6.57 -7.61 -26.67
N SER A 20 5.90 -8.34 -27.58
CA SER A 20 4.44 -8.24 -27.78
C SER A 20 3.62 -8.81 -26.64
N THR A 21 4.18 -9.75 -25.86
CA THR A 21 3.52 -10.24 -24.64
C THR A 21 3.40 -9.18 -23.56
N GLY A 22 4.13 -8.06 -23.67
CA GLY A 22 4.12 -6.97 -22.71
C GLY A 22 4.76 -7.39 -21.39
N CYS A 23 5.75 -6.65 -20.91
CA CYS A 23 6.18 -6.83 -19.53
C CYS A 23 5.05 -6.33 -18.62
N TYR A 24 4.42 -7.25 -17.88
CA TYR A 24 3.50 -6.93 -16.79
C TYR A 24 4.34 -6.62 -15.56
N VAL A 25 4.45 -5.35 -15.19
CA VAL A 25 5.13 -4.95 -13.95
C VAL A 25 4.06 -4.47 -12.98
N PRO A 26 3.76 -5.23 -11.91
CA PRO A 26 2.91 -4.72 -10.85
C PRO A 26 3.64 -3.55 -10.19
N ILE A 27 2.96 -2.42 -10.12
CA ILE A 27 3.44 -1.25 -9.39
C ILE A 27 2.54 -1.07 -8.17
N SER A 28 3.18 -0.90 -7.01
CA SER A 28 2.54 -0.45 -5.78
C SER A 28 3.19 0.88 -5.42
N ARG A 29 2.37 1.90 -5.16
CA ARG A 29 2.83 3.20 -4.71
C ARG A 29 1.88 3.77 -3.67
N PRO A 30 2.37 4.59 -2.72
CA PRO A 30 1.49 5.37 -1.86
C PRO A 30 0.54 6.22 -2.71
N GLY A 31 -0.76 6.15 -2.41
CA GLY A 31 -1.76 6.98 -3.06
C GLY A 31 -1.60 8.45 -2.71
N ALA A 32 -2.24 9.32 -3.50
CA ALA A 32 -2.22 10.76 -3.22
C ALA A 32 -2.79 11.07 -1.82
N GLY A 33 -2.01 11.75 -0.98
CA GLY A 33 -2.39 12.07 0.39
C GLY A 33 -2.24 10.91 1.40
N SER A 34 -1.64 9.79 0.98
CA SER A 34 -1.33 8.68 1.89
C SER A 34 -0.23 9.06 2.88
N ARG A 35 -0.30 8.50 4.09
CA ARG A 35 0.74 8.63 5.11
C ARG A 35 2.01 7.90 4.70
N THR A 36 3.15 8.46 5.10
CA THR A 36 4.48 7.90 4.81
C THR A 36 4.89 6.76 5.74
N PHE A 37 4.27 6.67 6.92
CA PHE A 37 4.62 5.69 7.96
C PHE A 37 3.38 4.87 8.33
N PHE A 38 3.40 3.57 8.04
CA PHE A 38 2.48 2.57 8.60
C PHE A 38 3.26 1.75 9.65
N PRO A 39 2.71 1.51 10.85
CA PRO A 39 3.37 0.67 11.82
C PRO A 39 3.54 -0.73 11.22
N ALA A 40 4.79 -1.14 11.04
CA ALA A 40 5.12 -2.38 10.34
C ALA A 40 4.72 -3.64 11.12
N SER A 41 4.50 -3.50 12.44
CA SER A 41 4.04 -4.59 13.31
C SER A 41 3.03 -4.09 14.35
N PRO A 42 1.98 -4.88 14.67
CA PRO A 42 1.12 -4.63 15.82
C PRO A 42 1.88 -4.65 17.16
N ASP A 43 3.07 -5.27 17.22
CA ASP A 43 3.92 -5.28 18.42
C ASP A 43 4.53 -3.91 18.75
N GLU A 44 4.41 -2.94 17.84
CA GLU A 44 4.92 -1.59 18.02
C GLU A 44 4.12 -0.77 19.05
N PHE A 45 2.89 -1.21 19.35
CA PHE A 45 2.01 -0.61 20.35
C PHE A 45 1.38 -1.70 21.22
N THR A 46 1.69 -1.68 22.50
CA THR A 46 1.22 -2.70 23.46
C THR A 46 -0.08 -2.28 24.09
N ILE A 47 -1.13 -3.09 23.92
CA ILE A 47 -2.42 -2.91 24.59
C ILE A 47 -2.23 -2.95 26.10
N GLY A 48 -2.81 -1.99 26.81
CA GLY A 48 -2.71 -1.83 28.27
C GLY A 48 -1.47 -1.09 28.75
N GLU A 49 -0.52 -0.76 27.88
CA GLU A 49 0.72 -0.06 28.24
C GLU A 49 0.92 1.23 27.44
N THR A 50 0.73 1.18 26.13
CA THR A 50 0.95 2.33 25.24
C THR A 50 -0.07 3.43 25.52
N SER A 51 0.42 4.65 25.67
CA SER A 51 -0.44 5.82 25.90
C SER A 51 -0.87 6.51 24.60
N ARG A 52 -1.99 7.25 24.65
CA ARG A 52 -2.45 8.12 23.55
C ARG A 52 -1.36 9.09 23.10
N ILE A 53 -0.64 9.67 24.05
CA ILE A 53 0.43 10.65 23.77
C ILE A 53 1.59 9.98 23.02
N GLU A 54 1.95 8.76 23.39
CA GLU A 54 3.01 8.01 22.72
C GLU A 54 2.65 7.70 21.26
N ILE A 55 1.40 7.28 21.01
CA ILE A 55 0.90 7.08 19.64
C ILE A 55 0.92 8.41 18.87
N LEU A 56 0.44 9.51 19.44
CA LEU A 56 0.48 10.82 18.77
C LEU A 56 1.91 11.31 18.49
N PHE A 57 2.85 11.05 19.40
CA PHE A 57 4.25 11.44 19.23
C PHE A 57 4.91 10.64 18.10
N LYS A 58 4.54 9.36 17.95
CA LYS A 58 5.12 8.45 16.97
C LYS A 58 4.47 8.55 15.60
N MET A 59 3.15 8.66 15.56
CA MET A 59 2.31 8.61 14.36
C MET A 59 1.88 9.99 13.86
N GLY A 60 2.05 11.03 14.68
CA GLY A 60 1.55 12.38 14.43
C GLY A 60 0.05 12.53 14.67
N GLU A 61 -0.49 13.66 14.20
CA GLU A 61 -1.91 13.97 14.23
C GLU A 61 -2.71 12.87 13.51
N PRO A 62 -3.87 12.40 14.02
CA PRO A 62 -4.70 11.41 13.37
C PRO A 62 -5.47 12.00 12.17
N ASP A 63 -5.94 11.15 11.26
CA ASP A 63 -6.81 11.59 10.15
C ASP A 63 -8.24 11.83 10.63
N ARG A 64 -8.66 11.11 11.67
CA ARG A 64 -9.95 11.31 12.34
C ARG A 64 -9.79 11.13 13.84
N LEU A 65 -10.51 11.97 14.58
CA LEU A 65 -10.65 11.91 16.03
C LEU A 65 -12.14 11.72 16.35
N SER A 66 -12.46 10.79 17.25
CA SER A 66 -13.83 10.65 17.74
C SER A 66 -14.25 11.88 18.56
N LYS A 67 -15.56 12.12 18.70
CA LYS A 67 -16.08 13.30 19.44
C LYS A 67 -15.71 13.31 20.92
N ASP A 68 -15.54 12.12 21.50
CA ASP A 68 -15.11 11.91 22.88
C ASP A 68 -13.59 11.79 23.01
N GLU A 69 -12.86 11.92 21.90
CA GLU A 69 -11.42 11.79 21.79
C GLU A 69 -10.82 10.46 22.29
N LYS A 70 -11.67 9.43 22.40
CA LYS A 70 -11.26 8.08 22.79
C LYS A 70 -10.79 7.23 21.62
N GLU A 71 -10.96 7.69 20.38
CA GLU A 71 -10.51 6.97 19.20
C GLU A 71 -9.64 7.86 18.29
N LEU A 72 -8.49 7.33 17.90
CA LEU A 72 -7.62 7.90 16.88
C LEU A 72 -7.63 6.99 15.65
N ALA A 73 -8.00 7.53 14.49
CA ALA A 73 -7.97 6.79 13.24
C ALA A 73 -6.88 7.32 12.30
N TYR A 74 -6.13 6.38 11.73
CA TYR A 74 -5.07 6.62 10.77
C TYR A 74 -5.38 5.86 9.48
N VAL A 75 -5.19 6.51 8.34
CA VAL A 75 -5.56 6.01 7.02
C VAL A 75 -4.34 5.99 6.11
N TRP A 76 -4.14 4.85 5.46
CA TRP A 76 -3.16 4.66 4.40
C TRP A 76 -3.88 4.27 3.13
N VAL A 77 -3.45 4.89 2.04
CA VAL A 77 -3.95 4.61 0.70
C VAL A 77 -2.79 4.06 -0.12
N GLU A 78 -3.00 2.91 -0.73
CA GLU A 78 -2.05 2.27 -1.64
C GLU A 78 -2.71 2.17 -3.01
N GLU A 79 -2.05 2.73 -4.02
CA GLU A 79 -2.47 2.60 -5.41
C GLU A 79 -1.68 1.46 -6.05
N LYS A 80 -2.39 0.39 -6.42
CA LYS A 80 -1.85 -0.73 -7.17
C LYS A 80 -2.24 -0.60 -8.64
N GLY A 81 -1.27 -0.67 -9.52
CA GLY A 81 -1.48 -0.55 -10.95
C GLY A 81 -0.66 -1.56 -11.73
N VAL A 82 -0.93 -1.62 -13.02
CA VAL A 82 -0.17 -2.43 -13.97
C VAL A 82 0.43 -1.51 -15.00
N PHE A 83 1.75 -1.52 -15.10
CA PHE A 83 2.42 -0.87 -16.22
C PHE A 83 2.51 -1.85 -17.39
N THR A 84 1.96 -1.49 -18.56
CA THR A 84 2.20 -2.22 -19.81
C THR A 84 3.03 -1.35 -20.74
N LEU A 85 4.00 -1.96 -21.44
CA LEU A 85 4.89 -1.25 -22.37
C LEU A 85 4.16 -0.57 -23.54
N THR A 86 2.89 -0.90 -23.77
CA THR A 86 2.05 -0.39 -24.86
C THR A 86 1.07 0.71 -24.44
N GLY A 87 0.95 1.03 -23.15
CA GLY A 87 0.04 2.06 -22.66
C GLY A 87 -0.32 1.90 -21.18
N CYS A 88 -0.58 3.03 -20.51
CA CYS A 88 -1.09 3.07 -19.14
C CYS A 88 -2.62 3.01 -19.14
N ASP A 89 -3.21 1.84 -19.39
CA ASP A 89 -4.68 1.66 -19.29
C ASP A 89 -5.11 0.89 -18.03
N ALA A 90 -4.24 0.76 -17.04
CA ALA A 90 -4.64 0.22 -15.74
C ALA A 90 -5.27 1.35 -14.91
N HIS A 91 -6.59 1.30 -14.72
CA HIS A 91 -7.21 1.99 -13.60
C HIS A 91 -6.53 1.50 -12.31
N PRO A 92 -5.94 2.38 -11.49
CA PRO A 92 -5.30 1.95 -10.26
C PRO A 92 -6.37 1.35 -9.34
N ILE A 93 -6.12 0.15 -8.83
CA ILE A 93 -6.83 -0.42 -7.69
C ILE A 93 -6.36 0.38 -6.48
N VAL A 94 -7.31 0.98 -5.76
CA VAL A 94 -7.01 1.82 -4.60
C VAL A 94 -7.34 1.00 -3.36
N GLU A 95 -6.31 0.45 -2.73
CA GLU A 95 -6.47 -0.22 -1.44
C GLU A 95 -6.35 0.80 -0.31
N LYS A 96 -7.21 0.68 0.68
CA LYS A 96 -7.21 1.57 1.83
C LYS A 96 -7.13 0.78 3.13
N THR A 97 -6.10 1.07 3.91
CA THR A 97 -5.94 0.51 5.25
C THR A 97 -6.28 1.57 6.29
N THR A 98 -7.13 1.23 7.26
CA THR A 98 -7.48 2.12 8.37
C THR A 98 -7.13 1.44 9.69
N ALA A 99 -6.27 2.07 10.49
CA ALA A 99 -6.00 1.64 11.87
C ALA A 99 -6.74 2.54 12.86
N VAL A 100 -7.48 1.95 13.78
CA VAL A 100 -8.25 2.64 14.81
C VAL A 100 -7.72 2.22 16.18
N PHE A 101 -7.13 3.18 16.89
CA PHE A 101 -6.67 3.02 18.27
C PHE A 101 -7.77 3.50 19.21
N ARG A 102 -8.22 2.65 20.13
CA ARG A 102 -9.18 3.02 21.18
C ARG A 102 -8.50 3.13 22.53
N PHE A 103 -8.90 4.11 23.31
CA PHE A 103 -8.30 4.42 24.60
C PHE A 103 -9.32 4.33 25.73
N ASP A 104 -8.84 3.88 26.88
CA ASP A 104 -9.59 3.93 28.12
C ASP A 104 -9.70 5.38 28.66
N GLU A 105 -10.38 5.56 29.79
CA GLU A 105 -10.53 6.89 30.42
C GLU A 105 -9.21 7.51 30.90
N LYS A 106 -8.15 6.70 31.03
CA LYS A 106 -6.81 7.14 31.42
C LYS A 106 -5.93 7.46 30.21
N GLY A 107 -6.44 7.28 29.00
CA GLY A 107 -5.69 7.49 27.76
C GLY A 107 -4.71 6.34 27.45
N ILE A 108 -4.96 5.13 27.96
CA ILE A 108 -4.18 3.94 27.69
C ILE A 108 -4.85 3.12 26.58
N LEU A 109 -4.05 2.58 25.67
CA LEU A 109 -4.53 1.80 24.53
C LEU A 109 -5.29 0.56 25.02
N GLU A 110 -6.57 0.46 24.67
CA GLU A 110 -7.45 -0.66 25.01
C GLU A 110 -7.60 -1.63 23.83
N SER A 111 -7.68 -1.10 22.60
CA SER A 111 -7.77 -1.92 21.39
C SER A 111 -7.15 -1.25 20.18
N LEU A 112 -6.66 -2.07 19.25
CA LEU A 112 -6.19 -1.66 17.93
C LEU A 112 -6.94 -2.50 16.88
N ASP A 113 -7.81 -1.85 16.12
CA ASP A 113 -8.54 -2.47 15.02
C ASP A 113 -7.94 -2.01 13.68
N VAL A 114 -7.64 -2.96 12.78
CA VAL A 114 -7.12 -2.66 11.44
C VAL A 114 -8.11 -3.17 10.39
N PHE A 115 -8.57 -2.26 9.54
CA PHE A 115 -9.52 -2.51 8.46
C PHE A 115 -8.83 -2.38 7.10
N TYR A 116 -9.15 -3.28 6.19
CA TYR A 116 -8.67 -3.29 4.81
C TYR A 116 -9.88 -3.16 3.88
N ASP A 117 -9.97 -2.04 3.16
CA ASP A 117 -10.96 -1.80 2.11
C ASP A 117 -10.27 -2.00 0.75
N GLU A 118 -10.85 -2.85 -0.11
CA GLU A 118 -10.45 -3.10 -1.51
C GLU A 118 -11.27 -2.27 -2.51
#